data_AF-A0A239P5T3-F1
#
_entry.id   AF-A0A239P5T3-F1
#
_cell.length_a   1.000
_cell.length_b   1.000
_cell.length_c   1.000
_cell.angle_alpha   90.00
_cell.angle_beta   90.00
_cell.angle_gamma   90.00
#
_symmetry.space_group_name_H-M   'P 1'
#
loop_
_entity.id
_entity.type
_entity.pdbx_description
1 polymer ?
#
loop_
_entity_poly.entity_id
_entity_poly.type
_entity_poly.pdbx_seq_one_letter_code
_entity_poly.pdbx_strand_id
1 'polypeptide(L)'
;MQKMSVRRGNASAARIRHRLLAGTVAVVAMAAGMAAVESPAGAAPYGPYTCKTGFVWREAVPNDQVCVTPQVRDQAATENALAASRRQPGGGAYGPDTCKTGFVWRLARPRDLVCVPPSSRTQAYNDNFYAAYRLLEPASVPQGTLRVTDVIYPYNGGVDIWVWGNNLIPNNVIRFYAIQPTRPTTLIPLGGPVPVNAWGAISNADPKGVFLEGRACLGDKAPATVIGVEQATGAVVKAGTTEAFMCHITKP
;
A
#
# COMPACT_ATOMS: atom_id res chain seq x y z
N MET A 1 -8.98 -74.02 -39.33
CA MET A 1 -8.20 -75.27 -39.40
C MET A 1 -6.74 -74.91 -39.16
N GLN A 2 -6.27 -75.03 -37.91
CA GLN A 2 -5.36 -76.09 -37.45
C GLN A 2 -3.92 -75.98 -38.00
N LYS A 3 -2.97 -75.50 -37.20
CA LYS A 3 -2.03 -76.31 -36.39
C LYS A 3 -0.82 -75.46 -35.96
N MET A 4 -0.54 -75.52 -34.66
CA MET A 4 0.77 -75.26 -34.07
C MET A 4 1.82 -76.22 -34.64
N SER A 5 3.07 -75.77 -34.74
CA SER A 5 4.24 -76.65 -34.64
C SER A 5 5.39 -75.93 -33.94
N VAL A 6 5.77 -76.49 -32.80
CA VAL A 6 6.89 -76.13 -31.93
C VAL A 6 8.18 -76.75 -32.48
N ARG A 7 9.34 -76.07 -32.35
CA ARG A 7 10.62 -76.74 -32.13
C ARG A 7 11.46 -76.05 -31.07
N ARG A 8 11.96 -76.87 -30.14
CA ARG A 8 12.89 -76.61 -29.04
C ARG A 8 14.35 -76.60 -29.53
N GLY A 9 15.23 -76.01 -28.72
CA GLY A 9 16.68 -76.27 -28.71
C GLY A 9 17.42 -75.12 -28.02
N ASN A 10 17.62 -75.17 -26.70
CA ASN A 10 18.75 -75.76 -25.96
C ASN A 10 19.94 -74.80 -25.74
N ALA A 11 20.25 -74.63 -24.46
CA ALA A 11 21.36 -73.87 -23.90
C ALA A 11 22.73 -74.53 -24.17
N SER A 12 23.79 -73.71 -24.20
CA SER A 12 25.04 -73.98 -23.48
C SER A 12 25.99 -72.78 -23.57
N ALA A 13 26.49 -72.41 -22.40
CA ALA A 13 27.43 -71.32 -22.16
C ALA A 13 28.84 -71.66 -22.67
N ALA A 14 29.55 -70.65 -23.19
CA ALA A 14 30.98 -70.73 -23.47
C ALA A 14 31.70 -69.40 -23.12
N ARG A 15 32.30 -69.43 -21.93
CA ARG A 15 33.58 -68.83 -21.48
C ARG A 15 33.98 -67.43 -21.95
N ILE A 16 33.94 -66.55 -20.95
CA ILE A 16 34.59 -65.25 -20.78
C ILE A 16 36.07 -65.29 -21.18
N ARG A 17 36.50 -64.32 -22.00
CA ARG A 17 37.89 -63.86 -22.08
C ARG A 17 37.91 -62.35 -21.86
N HIS A 18 38.46 -61.95 -20.72
CA HIS A 18 38.69 -60.56 -20.35
C HIS A 18 39.68 -59.91 -21.34
N ARG A 19 39.23 -58.86 -22.02
CA ARG A 19 40.11 -57.83 -22.56
C ARG A 19 39.77 -56.53 -21.85
N LEU A 20 40.63 -56.18 -20.90
CA LEU A 20 40.72 -54.85 -20.30
C LEU A 20 41.08 -53.85 -21.39
N LEU A 21 40.17 -52.94 -21.69
CA LEU A 21 40.48 -51.67 -22.33
C LEU A 21 39.75 -50.60 -21.52
N ALA A 22 40.54 -49.91 -20.70
CA ALA A 22 40.18 -48.68 -20.05
C ALA A 22 39.78 -47.63 -21.09
N GLY A 23 38.70 -46.88 -20.83
CA GLY A 23 38.30 -45.81 -21.73
C GLY A 23 36.98 -45.15 -21.33
N THR A 24 37.09 -44.21 -20.38
CA THR A 24 36.17 -43.08 -20.14
C THR A 24 34.69 -43.39 -19.82
N VAL A 25 34.37 -43.38 -18.52
CA VAL A 25 33.01 -43.02 -18.06
C VAL A 25 32.83 -41.52 -18.35
N ALA A 26 32.07 -41.19 -19.39
CA ALA A 26 31.56 -39.85 -19.57
C ALA A 26 30.49 -39.61 -18.50
N VAL A 27 30.87 -39.01 -17.38
CA VAL A 27 29.93 -38.48 -16.40
C VAL A 27 29.27 -37.27 -17.04
N VAL A 28 28.08 -37.47 -17.61
CA VAL A 28 27.21 -36.35 -18.01
C VAL A 28 26.71 -35.73 -16.71
N ALA A 29 27.39 -34.68 -16.26
CA ALA A 29 26.93 -33.85 -15.16
C ALA A 29 25.61 -33.19 -15.58
N MET A 30 24.48 -33.69 -15.07
CA MET A 30 23.22 -32.97 -15.11
C MET A 30 23.34 -31.75 -14.20
N ALA A 31 23.92 -30.67 -14.72
CA ALA A 31 23.74 -29.35 -14.14
C ALA A 31 22.33 -28.87 -14.48
N ALA A 32 21.32 -29.41 -13.78
CA ALA A 32 20.04 -28.75 -13.67
C ALA A 32 20.29 -27.50 -12.82
N GLY A 33 20.57 -26.38 -13.50
CA GLY A 33 20.69 -25.08 -12.86
C GLY A 33 19.40 -24.81 -12.08
N MET A 34 19.51 -24.82 -10.75
CA MET A 34 18.51 -24.20 -9.90
C MET A 34 18.60 -22.71 -10.18
N ALA A 35 17.81 -22.22 -11.13
CA ALA A 35 17.44 -20.83 -11.14
C ALA A 35 16.73 -20.58 -9.81
N ALA A 36 17.43 -19.97 -8.86
CA ALA A 36 16.79 -19.34 -7.73
C ALA A 36 15.80 -18.34 -8.33
N VAL A 37 14.52 -18.68 -8.28
CA VAL A 37 13.48 -17.68 -8.48
C VAL A 37 13.66 -16.75 -7.30
N GLU A 38 14.35 -15.63 -7.50
CA GLU A 38 14.32 -14.54 -6.54
C GLU A 38 12.85 -14.15 -6.42
N SER A 39 12.21 -14.57 -5.33
CA SER A 39 10.95 -13.96 -4.92
C SER A 39 11.19 -12.45 -4.95
N PRO A 40 10.31 -11.65 -5.58
CA PRO A 40 10.43 -10.21 -5.46
C PRO A 40 10.48 -9.93 -3.95
N ALA A 41 11.44 -9.11 -3.52
CA ALA A 41 11.54 -8.70 -2.13
C ALA A 41 10.13 -8.37 -1.60
N GLY A 42 9.74 -9.15 -0.59
CA GLY A 42 8.46 -9.21 0.12
C GLY A 42 7.33 -8.30 -0.34
N ALA A 43 6.41 -8.81 -1.17
CA ALA A 43 5.06 -8.26 -1.17
C ALA A 43 4.44 -8.50 0.21
N ALA A 44 3.95 -7.44 0.86
CA ALA A 44 3.32 -7.57 2.17
C ALA A 44 2.16 -8.61 2.12
N PRO A 45 1.97 -9.43 3.18
CA PRO A 45 1.12 -10.62 3.13
C PRO A 45 -0.33 -10.42 2.64
N TYR A 46 -0.90 -9.23 2.87
CA TYR A 46 -2.28 -8.89 2.51
C TYR A 46 -2.35 -7.74 1.49
N GLY A 47 -1.27 -7.58 0.70
CA GLY A 47 -1.14 -6.52 -0.29
C GLY A 47 -0.68 -5.18 0.30
N PRO A 48 -0.76 -4.09 -0.47
CA PRO A 48 -0.10 -2.82 -0.15
C PRO A 48 -0.64 -2.11 1.10
N TYR A 49 -1.85 -2.46 1.53
CA TYR A 49 -2.48 -1.92 2.74
C TYR A 49 -2.33 -2.84 3.95
N THR A 50 -1.37 -3.77 3.93
CA THR A 50 -1.07 -4.63 5.08
C THR A 50 -0.76 -3.79 6.32
N CYS A 51 -1.40 -4.13 7.44
CA CYS A 51 -1.18 -3.47 8.72
C CYS A 51 0.11 -3.91 9.39
N LYS A 52 0.71 -3.02 10.21
CA LYS A 52 1.78 -3.40 11.15
C LYS A 52 1.27 -4.44 12.15
N THR A 53 2.18 -5.23 12.70
CA THR A 53 1.88 -6.15 13.81
C THR A 53 1.14 -5.43 14.93
N GLY A 54 0.04 -6.03 15.41
CA GLY A 54 -0.85 -5.45 16.43
C GLY A 54 -1.99 -4.59 15.89
N PHE A 55 -2.05 -4.36 14.56
CA PHE A 55 -3.13 -3.66 13.90
C PHE A 55 -3.86 -4.57 12.90
N VAL A 56 -5.13 -4.27 12.66
CA VAL A 56 -6.02 -4.94 11.70
C VAL A 56 -6.81 -3.89 10.92
N TRP A 57 -7.35 -4.23 9.75
CA TRP A 57 -8.25 -3.32 9.03
C TRP A 57 -9.48 -3.01 9.88
N ARG A 58 -9.95 -1.77 9.86
CA ARG A 58 -11.09 -1.33 10.66
C ARG A 58 -12.41 -1.92 10.18
N GLU A 59 -12.56 -2.09 8.87
CA GLU A 59 -13.77 -2.68 8.26
C GLU A 59 -15.07 -1.94 8.65
N ALA A 60 -15.00 -0.61 8.86
CA ALA A 60 -16.17 0.20 9.22
C ALA A 60 -17.23 0.16 8.11
N VAL A 61 -16.78 0.17 6.86
CA VAL A 61 -17.59 0.02 5.64
C VAL A 61 -16.87 -0.92 4.67
N PRO A 62 -17.53 -1.44 3.61
CA PRO A 62 -16.85 -2.25 2.60
C PRO A 62 -15.59 -1.55 2.05
N ASN A 63 -14.50 -2.30 1.92
CA ASN A 63 -13.17 -1.84 1.47
C ASN A 63 -12.47 -0.83 2.41
N ASP A 64 -12.89 -0.72 3.67
CA ASP A 64 -12.21 0.12 4.64
C ASP A 64 -10.96 -0.54 5.23
N GLN A 65 -9.82 -0.26 4.60
CA GLN A 65 -8.50 -0.82 4.95
C GLN A 65 -7.68 0.08 5.89
N VAL A 66 -8.31 1.03 6.59
CA VAL A 66 -7.61 1.81 7.62
C VAL A 66 -7.20 0.89 8.76
N CYS A 67 -5.90 0.85 9.07
CA CYS A 67 -5.38 0.01 10.15
C CYS A 67 -5.70 0.62 11.52
N VAL A 68 -6.28 -0.19 12.41
CA VAL A 68 -6.68 0.15 13.78
C VAL A 68 -6.38 -1.01 14.73
N THR A 69 -6.58 -0.85 16.03
CA THR A 69 -6.44 -1.97 16.97
C THR A 69 -7.60 -2.95 16.81
N PRO A 70 -7.45 -4.24 17.19
CA PRO A 70 -8.54 -5.21 17.14
C PRO A 70 -9.82 -4.75 17.85
N GLN A 71 -9.68 -4.06 18.98
CA GLN A 71 -10.81 -3.53 19.75
C GLN A 71 -11.63 -2.49 18.97
N VAL A 72 -10.96 -1.65 18.17
CA VAL A 72 -11.64 -0.64 17.33
C VAL A 72 -12.37 -1.30 16.17
N ARG A 73 -11.82 -2.38 15.58
CA ARG A 73 -12.54 -3.18 14.57
C ARG A 73 -13.79 -3.82 15.16
N ASP A 74 -13.69 -4.44 16.34
CA ASP A 74 -14.84 -5.06 17.00
C ASP A 74 -15.92 -4.02 17.39
N GLN A 75 -15.49 -2.82 17.80
CA GLN A 75 -16.38 -1.69 18.03
C GLN A 75 -17.09 -1.27 16.73
N ALA A 76 -16.37 -1.12 15.62
CA ALA A 76 -16.95 -0.76 14.33
C ALA A 76 -17.98 -1.79 13.84
N ALA A 77 -17.71 -3.09 14.04
CA ALA A 77 -18.64 -4.17 13.73
C ALA A 77 -19.91 -4.11 14.60
N THR A 78 -19.75 -3.87 15.90
CA THR A 78 -20.88 -3.70 16.83
C THR A 78 -21.73 -2.48 16.45
N GLU A 79 -21.10 -1.37 16.07
CA GLU A 79 -21.78 -0.17 15.60
C GLU A 79 -22.57 -0.42 14.31
N ASN A 80 -22.00 -1.19 13.38
CA ASN A 80 -22.69 -1.60 12.16
C ASN A 80 -23.93 -2.45 12.47
N ALA A 81 -23.83 -3.40 13.42
CA ALA A 81 -24.96 -4.23 13.84
C ALA A 81 -26.08 -3.42 14.52
N LEU A 82 -25.72 -2.36 15.25
CA LEU A 82 -26.66 -1.47 15.93
C LEU A 82 -27.16 -0.31 15.06
N ALA A 83 -26.69 -0.20 13.80
CA ALA A 83 -26.97 0.94 12.94
C ALA A 83 -28.48 1.21 12.80
N ALA A 84 -29.28 0.17 12.53
CA ALA A 84 -30.72 0.27 12.33
C ALA A 84 -31.46 0.73 13.59
N SER A 85 -31.09 0.23 14.77
CA SER A 85 -31.76 0.59 16.03
C SER A 85 -31.47 2.03 16.47
N ARG A 86 -30.40 2.64 15.94
CA ARG A 86 -29.96 4.01 16.22
C ARG A 86 -30.42 5.03 15.18
N ARG A 87 -31.06 4.62 14.10
CA ARG A 87 -31.69 5.50 13.11
C ARG A 87 -33.09 5.92 13.55
N GLN A 88 -33.49 7.13 13.19
CA GLN A 88 -34.85 7.60 13.44
C GLN A 88 -35.84 6.82 12.57
N PRO A 89 -36.88 6.20 13.16
CA PRO A 89 -37.92 5.54 12.38
C PRO A 89 -38.56 6.54 11.40
N GLY A 90 -38.64 6.18 10.12
CA GLY A 90 -39.18 7.07 9.07
C GLY A 90 -38.23 8.17 8.59
N GLY A 91 -36.99 8.23 9.11
CA GLY A 91 -36.02 9.28 8.78
C GLY A 91 -36.22 10.56 9.59
N GLY A 92 -35.70 11.67 9.09
CA GLY A 92 -35.80 12.97 9.75
C GLY A 92 -35.25 14.10 8.89
N ALA A 93 -34.86 15.20 9.53
CA ALA A 93 -34.43 16.45 8.86
C ALA A 93 -33.27 16.28 7.86
N TYR A 94 -32.51 15.18 7.97
CA TYR A 94 -31.36 14.88 7.10
C TYR A 94 -31.61 13.65 6.21
N GLY A 95 -32.89 13.30 5.97
CA GLY A 95 -33.28 12.17 5.13
C GLY A 95 -33.40 10.84 5.89
N PRO A 96 -33.43 9.70 5.16
CA PRO A 96 -33.75 8.39 5.73
C PRO A 96 -32.70 7.86 6.72
N ASP A 97 -31.44 8.31 6.60
CA ASP A 97 -30.36 7.90 7.49
C ASP A 97 -30.23 8.79 8.74
N THR A 98 -31.21 9.67 9.01
CA THR A 98 -31.17 10.56 10.18
C THR A 98 -31.00 9.76 11.48
N CYS A 99 -30.02 10.13 12.30
CA CYS A 99 -29.74 9.46 13.56
C CYS A 99 -30.68 9.90 14.70
N LYS A 100 -30.95 8.99 15.64
CA LYS A 100 -31.64 9.30 16.89
C LYS A 100 -30.87 10.34 17.70
N THR A 101 -31.60 11.10 18.53
CA THR A 101 -30.97 12.04 19.48
C THR A 101 -29.90 11.34 20.31
N GLY A 102 -28.72 11.94 20.40
CA GLY A 102 -27.54 11.36 21.06
C GLY A 102 -26.61 10.55 20.14
N PHE A 103 -26.99 10.32 18.88
CA PHE A 103 -26.16 9.67 17.87
C PHE A 103 -25.84 10.60 16.70
N VAL A 104 -24.72 10.34 16.05
CA VAL A 104 -24.26 11.05 14.84
C VAL A 104 -23.80 10.04 13.79
N TRP A 105 -23.72 10.45 12.53
CA TRP A 105 -23.04 9.64 11.52
C TRP A 105 -21.57 9.47 11.87
N ARG A 106 -21.06 8.25 11.77
CA ARG A 106 -19.65 7.93 12.06
C ARG A 106 -18.70 8.63 11.10
N LEU A 107 -19.07 8.72 9.82
CA LEU A 107 -18.26 9.37 8.78
C LEU A 107 -16.82 8.85 8.74
N ALA A 108 -16.63 7.54 8.93
CA ALA A 108 -15.35 6.87 8.67
C ALA A 108 -14.89 7.11 7.22
N ARG A 109 -15.88 7.21 6.31
CA ARG A 109 -15.80 7.69 4.94
C ARG A 109 -17.04 8.55 4.65
N PRO A 110 -17.06 9.37 3.57
CA PRO A 110 -18.18 10.28 3.30
C PRO A 110 -19.58 9.65 3.23
N ARG A 111 -19.67 8.36 2.86
CA ARG A 111 -20.94 7.62 2.76
C ARG A 111 -21.23 6.71 3.97
N ASP A 112 -20.39 6.76 5.00
CA ASP A 112 -20.59 6.00 6.24
C ASP A 112 -21.61 6.71 7.14
N LEU A 113 -22.89 6.47 6.85
CA LEU A 113 -24.04 7.01 7.57
C LEU A 113 -24.52 6.04 8.68
N VAL A 114 -23.60 5.28 9.27
CA VAL A 114 -23.87 4.45 10.45
C VAL A 114 -24.01 5.38 11.66
N CYS A 115 -25.12 5.24 12.40
CA CYS A 115 -25.39 6.04 13.59
C CYS A 115 -24.63 5.50 14.79
N VAL A 116 -23.74 6.32 15.33
CA VAL A 116 -22.79 5.98 16.40
C VAL A 116 -22.74 7.06 17.48
N PRO A 117 -22.22 6.76 18.69
CA PRO A 117 -21.91 7.79 19.66
C PRO A 117 -20.97 8.87 19.08
N PRO A 118 -21.06 10.14 19.51
CA PRO A 118 -20.19 11.21 19.02
C PRO A 118 -18.68 10.92 19.19
N SER A 119 -18.30 10.18 20.22
CA SER A 119 -16.90 9.75 20.43
C SER A 119 -16.39 8.85 19.31
N SER A 120 -17.23 7.96 18.77
CA SER A 120 -16.86 7.08 17.66
C SER A 120 -16.61 7.83 16.36
N ARG A 121 -17.35 8.92 16.10
CA ARG A 121 -17.05 9.81 14.96
C ARG A 121 -15.67 10.46 15.11
N THR A 122 -15.34 10.94 16.31
CA THR A 122 -14.03 11.51 16.60
C THR A 122 -12.92 10.47 16.47
N GLN A 123 -13.15 9.25 16.95
CA GLN A 123 -12.21 8.13 16.80
C GLN A 123 -11.98 7.79 15.32
N ALA A 124 -13.04 7.67 14.53
CA ALA A 124 -12.95 7.39 13.10
C ALA A 124 -12.14 8.46 12.34
N TYR A 125 -12.33 9.74 12.69
CA TYR A 125 -11.53 10.84 12.15
C TYR A 125 -10.04 10.71 12.53
N ASN A 126 -9.74 10.38 13.78
CA ASN A 126 -8.36 10.18 14.24
C ASN A 126 -7.71 8.94 13.61
N ASP A 127 -8.46 7.87 13.40
CA ASP A 127 -7.96 6.68 12.70
C ASP A 127 -7.56 7.00 11.26
N ASN A 128 -8.36 7.82 10.57
CA ASN A 128 -8.02 8.29 9.22
C ASN A 128 -6.73 9.13 9.23
N PHE A 129 -6.50 9.95 10.26
CA PHE A 129 -5.26 10.72 10.41
C PHE A 129 -4.02 9.81 10.56
N TYR A 130 -4.13 8.75 11.36
CA TYR A 130 -3.02 7.82 11.61
C TYR A 130 -2.89 6.69 10.58
N ALA A 131 -3.68 6.70 9.50
CA ALA A 131 -3.76 5.59 8.55
C ALA A 131 -2.38 5.13 8.03
N ALA A 132 -1.56 6.07 7.55
CA ALA A 132 -0.22 5.75 7.04
C ALA A 132 0.74 5.25 8.13
N TYR A 133 0.62 5.73 9.37
CA TYR A 133 1.51 5.33 10.48
C TYR A 133 1.34 3.86 10.87
N ARG A 134 0.19 3.26 10.55
CA ARG A 134 -0.20 1.90 10.94
C ARG A 134 -0.07 0.89 9.81
N LEU A 135 0.35 1.30 8.62
CA LEU A 135 0.72 0.42 7.51
C LEU A 135 2.10 -0.19 7.70
N LEU A 136 2.26 -1.46 7.32
CA LEU A 136 3.56 -2.15 7.35
C LEU A 136 4.56 -1.47 6.42
N GLU A 137 4.13 -1.21 5.18
CA GLU A 137 4.96 -0.59 4.13
C GLU A 137 4.21 0.56 3.44
N PRO A 138 4.15 1.75 4.05
CA PRO A 138 3.40 2.87 3.48
C PRO A 138 3.95 3.34 2.11
N ALA A 139 5.23 3.08 1.78
CA ALA A 139 5.79 3.40 0.47
C ALA A 139 5.31 2.45 -0.66
N SER A 140 4.75 1.30 -0.31
CA SER A 140 4.29 0.27 -1.26
C SER A 140 2.84 0.49 -1.74
N VAL A 141 2.16 1.53 -1.24
CA VAL A 141 0.78 1.85 -1.66
C VAL A 141 0.68 2.21 -3.14
N PRO A 142 -0.44 1.90 -3.81
CA PRO A 142 -0.63 2.23 -5.22
C PRO A 142 -0.58 3.73 -5.48
N GLN A 143 -0.18 4.09 -6.70
CA GLN A 143 -0.25 5.47 -7.16
C GLN A 143 -1.71 5.89 -7.34
N GLY A 144 -2.06 7.02 -6.73
CA GLY A 144 -3.40 7.61 -6.82
C GLY A 144 -3.48 8.72 -7.85
N THR A 145 -4.36 9.69 -7.62
CA THR A 145 -4.51 10.89 -8.44
C THR A 145 -3.62 12.04 -8.01
N LEU A 146 -2.97 11.92 -6.84
CA LEU A 146 -1.96 12.88 -6.37
C LEU A 146 -0.68 12.78 -7.21
N ARG A 147 -0.01 13.91 -7.36
CA ARG A 147 1.28 14.04 -8.04
C ARG A 147 2.21 14.92 -7.21
N VAL A 148 3.49 14.57 -7.21
CA VAL A 148 4.57 15.40 -6.66
C VAL A 148 5.47 15.85 -7.79
N THR A 149 5.94 17.08 -7.72
CA THR A 149 6.90 17.69 -8.64
C THR A 149 7.98 18.39 -7.81
N ASP A 150 9.23 18.27 -8.24
CA ASP A 150 10.34 18.96 -7.61
C ASP A 150 10.83 20.12 -8.48
N VAL A 151 11.29 21.19 -7.83
CA VAL A 151 12.08 22.25 -8.48
C VAL A 151 13.44 22.28 -7.81
N ILE A 152 14.46 21.91 -8.58
CA ILE A 152 15.85 21.84 -8.10
C ILE A 152 16.55 23.16 -8.43
N TYR A 153 17.19 23.76 -7.42
CA TYR A 153 18.00 24.96 -7.57
C TYR A 153 19.48 24.58 -7.67
N PRO A 154 20.09 24.70 -8.87
CA PRO A 154 21.44 24.20 -9.11
C PRO A 154 22.53 24.95 -8.34
N TYR A 155 22.28 26.19 -7.94
CA TYR A 155 23.31 27.05 -7.31
C TYR A 155 23.51 26.81 -5.82
N ASN A 156 22.47 26.37 -5.10
CA ASN A 156 22.52 26.15 -3.65
C ASN A 156 22.11 24.72 -3.25
N GLY A 157 21.74 23.86 -4.21
CA GLY A 157 21.24 22.52 -3.95
C GLY A 157 19.91 22.50 -3.20
N GLY A 158 19.15 23.60 -3.21
CA GLY A 158 17.81 23.63 -2.65
C GLY A 158 16.84 22.86 -3.53
N VAL A 159 15.87 22.18 -2.94
CA VAL A 159 14.78 21.55 -3.67
C VAL A 159 13.45 21.97 -3.07
N ASP A 160 12.58 22.54 -3.89
CA ASP A 160 11.18 22.80 -3.53
C ASP A 160 10.30 21.62 -3.92
N ILE A 161 9.43 21.21 -3.01
CA ILE A 161 8.47 20.13 -3.23
C ILE A 161 7.08 20.75 -3.47
N TRP A 162 6.49 20.39 -4.61
CA TRP A 162 5.18 20.84 -5.03
C TRP A 162 4.24 19.66 -5.23
N VAL A 163 2.96 19.85 -4.95
CA VAL A 163 1.94 18.82 -5.13
C VAL A 163 0.70 19.34 -5.83
N TRP A 164 0.07 18.47 -6.59
CA TRP A 164 -1.22 18.72 -7.21
C TRP A 164 -2.02 17.43 -7.30
N GLY A 165 -3.32 17.56 -7.53
CA GLY A 165 -4.19 16.41 -7.68
C GLY A 165 -5.64 16.81 -7.91
N ASN A 166 -6.40 15.89 -8.48
CA ASN A 166 -7.82 16.01 -8.77
C ASN A 166 -8.57 14.72 -8.40
N ASN A 167 -9.90 14.72 -8.52
CA ASN A 167 -10.76 13.59 -8.15
C ASN A 167 -10.58 13.16 -6.68
N LEU A 168 -10.31 14.11 -5.80
CA LEU A 168 -10.21 13.92 -4.36
C LEU A 168 -11.55 14.23 -3.69
N ILE A 169 -11.74 13.82 -2.44
CA ILE A 169 -12.95 14.17 -1.69
C ILE A 169 -12.98 15.70 -1.47
N PRO A 170 -14.03 16.40 -1.95
CA PRO A 170 -14.15 17.84 -1.79
C PRO A 170 -14.20 18.30 -0.33
N ASN A 171 -13.74 19.53 -0.07
CA ASN A 171 -13.80 20.18 1.25
C ASN A 171 -13.13 19.38 2.38
N ASN A 172 -12.03 18.71 2.05
CA ASN A 172 -11.24 17.93 3.00
C ASN A 172 -9.76 18.41 2.99
N VAL A 173 -8.89 17.77 3.76
CA VAL A 173 -7.44 17.99 3.74
C VAL A 173 -6.67 16.72 3.39
N ILE A 174 -5.54 16.90 2.70
CA ILE A 174 -4.52 15.88 2.49
C ILE A 174 -3.29 16.22 3.33
N ARG A 175 -2.68 15.21 3.94
CA ARG A 175 -1.39 15.33 4.63
C ARG A 175 -0.32 14.57 3.88
N PHE A 176 0.81 15.20 3.63
CA PHE A 176 1.89 14.61 2.84
C PHE A 176 3.04 14.15 3.73
N TYR A 177 3.62 13.02 3.35
CA TYR A 177 4.79 12.44 4.02
C TYR A 177 5.78 11.94 2.99
N ALA A 178 7.06 12.13 3.24
CA ALA A 178 8.14 11.46 2.54
C ALA A 178 8.62 10.23 3.30
N ILE A 179 9.04 9.22 2.55
CA ILE A 179 9.56 7.95 3.05
C ILE A 179 10.88 7.68 2.33
N GLN A 180 11.97 7.71 3.08
CA GLN A 180 13.31 7.46 2.57
C GLN A 180 13.51 5.93 2.39
N PRO A 181 14.18 5.46 1.33
CA PRO A 181 14.47 4.03 1.16
C PRO A 181 15.33 3.45 2.31
N THR A 182 16.17 4.29 2.91
CA THR A 182 17.00 3.95 4.07
C THR A 182 16.20 3.86 5.38
N ARG A 183 14.98 4.41 5.42
CA ARG A 183 14.09 4.46 6.59
C ARG A 183 12.64 4.19 6.18
N PRO A 184 12.32 2.99 5.66
CA PRO A 184 11.04 2.70 4.99
C PRO A 184 9.81 2.77 5.93
N THR A 185 10.03 2.78 7.25
CA THR A 185 8.97 2.86 8.27
C THR A 185 8.81 4.25 8.87
N THR A 186 9.68 5.20 8.52
CA THR A 186 9.69 6.56 9.07
C THR A 186 8.93 7.50 8.14
N LEU A 187 7.83 8.06 8.62
CA LEU A 187 7.08 9.11 7.91
C LEU A 187 7.66 10.47 8.25
N ILE A 188 8.22 11.16 7.27
CA ILE A 188 8.72 12.53 7.40
C ILE A 188 7.60 13.47 6.93
N PRO A 189 6.97 14.27 7.82
CA PRO A 189 5.92 15.20 7.42
C PRO A 189 6.46 16.22 6.41
N LEU A 190 5.68 16.50 5.36
CA LEU A 190 5.96 17.52 4.36
C LEU A 190 4.95 18.66 4.50
N GLY A 191 5.41 19.81 5.01
CA GLY A 191 4.58 20.99 5.19
C GLY A 191 3.36 20.79 6.10
N GLY A 192 2.36 21.65 5.94
CA GLY A 192 1.07 21.59 6.63
C GLY A 192 0.00 20.79 5.90
N PRO A 193 -1.20 20.63 6.48
CA PRO A 193 -2.34 20.04 5.77
C PRO A 193 -2.69 20.89 4.53
N VAL A 194 -2.88 20.22 3.39
CA VAL A 194 -3.25 20.87 2.13
C VAL A 194 -4.76 20.74 1.92
N PRO A 195 -5.50 21.86 1.82
CA PRO A 195 -6.95 21.82 1.60
C PRO A 195 -7.28 21.35 0.17
N VAL A 196 -8.31 20.54 0.07
CA VAL A 196 -8.98 20.15 -1.18
C VAL A 196 -10.18 21.07 -1.37
N ASN A 197 -10.24 21.75 -2.51
CA ASN A 197 -11.32 22.68 -2.80
C ASN A 197 -12.67 21.96 -3.02
N ALA A 198 -13.74 22.73 -3.22
CA ALA A 198 -15.08 22.21 -3.47
C ALA A 198 -15.22 21.36 -4.75
N TRP A 199 -14.23 21.42 -5.65
CA TRP A 199 -14.18 20.65 -6.90
C TRP A 199 -13.33 19.37 -6.77
N GLY A 200 -12.86 19.04 -5.57
CA GLY A 200 -12.03 17.84 -5.37
C GLY A 200 -10.62 17.98 -5.92
N ALA A 201 -10.07 19.21 -5.95
CA ALA A 201 -8.72 19.48 -6.44
C ALA A 201 -7.83 20.13 -5.37
N ILE A 202 -6.56 19.75 -5.40
CA ILE A 202 -5.46 20.52 -4.82
C ILE A 202 -4.94 21.43 -5.93
N SER A 203 -5.29 22.70 -5.85
CA SER A 203 -4.93 23.70 -6.84
C SER A 203 -4.59 25.02 -6.16
N ASN A 204 -3.61 25.72 -6.69
CA ASN A 204 -3.37 27.14 -6.44
C ASN A 204 -3.17 27.86 -7.78
N ALA A 205 -2.87 29.16 -7.75
CA ALA A 205 -2.57 29.94 -8.94
C ALA A 205 -1.20 29.57 -9.58
N ASP A 206 -0.38 28.79 -8.88
CA ASP A 206 0.93 28.37 -9.39
C ASP A 206 0.75 27.15 -10.31
N PRO A 207 1.25 27.18 -11.56
CA PRO A 207 1.18 26.01 -12.45
C PRO A 207 1.90 24.77 -11.90
N LYS A 208 2.80 24.92 -10.92
CA LYS A 208 3.48 23.81 -10.24
C LYS A 208 2.62 23.10 -9.21
N GLY A 209 1.50 23.70 -8.80
CA GLY A 209 0.64 23.20 -7.73
C GLY A 209 0.97 23.83 -6.38
N VAL A 210 0.53 23.22 -5.29
CA VAL A 210 0.70 23.74 -3.92
C VAL A 210 2.11 23.43 -3.42
N PHE A 211 2.82 24.47 -2.99
CA PHE A 211 4.11 24.34 -2.32
C PHE A 211 3.94 23.67 -0.95
N LEU A 212 4.76 22.65 -0.67
CA LEU A 212 4.81 22.01 0.64
C LEU A 212 5.92 22.61 1.51
N GLU A 213 7.14 22.55 1.00
CA GLU A 213 8.34 23.06 1.67
C GLU A 213 9.54 23.07 0.72
N GLY A 214 10.57 23.84 1.10
CA GLY A 214 11.89 23.78 0.51
C GLY A 214 12.85 23.07 1.45
N ARG A 215 13.70 22.20 0.91
CA ARG A 215 14.71 21.46 1.68
C ARG A 215 16.10 21.72 1.11
N ALA A 216 17.08 21.88 1.99
CA ALA A 216 18.47 21.67 1.64
C ALA A 216 18.74 20.15 1.69
N CYS A 217 19.46 19.61 0.71
CA CYS A 217 19.66 18.16 0.55
C CYS A 217 20.00 17.45 1.88
N LEU A 218 19.28 16.36 2.20
CA LEU A 218 19.39 15.63 3.47
C LEU A 218 20.38 14.45 3.46
N GLY A 219 21.11 14.23 2.37
CA GLY A 219 22.20 13.24 2.33
C GLY A 219 21.82 11.81 1.96
N ASP A 220 20.59 11.54 1.48
CA ASP A 220 20.26 10.20 0.97
C ASP A 220 20.81 9.97 -0.44
N LYS A 221 20.99 8.69 -0.77
CA LYS A 221 21.48 8.23 -2.08
C LYS A 221 20.37 7.87 -3.07
N ALA A 222 19.10 8.00 -2.69
CA ALA A 222 17.97 7.56 -3.51
C ALA A 222 16.72 8.45 -3.28
N PRO A 223 15.81 8.53 -4.27
CA PRO A 223 14.60 9.33 -4.15
C PRO A 223 13.71 8.83 -3.00
N ALA A 224 13.08 9.77 -2.29
CA ALA A 224 12.06 9.44 -1.30
C ALA A 224 10.72 9.20 -1.99
N THR A 225 9.91 8.27 -1.47
CA THR A 225 8.52 8.12 -1.90
C THR A 225 7.66 9.16 -1.18
N VAL A 226 6.82 9.88 -1.92
CA VAL A 226 5.83 10.79 -1.35
C VAL A 226 4.46 10.12 -1.35
N ILE A 227 3.82 10.10 -0.19
CA ILE A 227 2.44 9.64 -0.01
C ILE A 227 1.56 10.79 0.47
N GLY A 228 0.27 10.70 0.15
CA GLY A 228 -0.78 11.55 0.69
C GLY A 228 -1.77 10.74 1.52
N VAL A 229 -2.19 11.28 2.66
CA VAL A 229 -3.25 10.74 3.51
C VAL A 229 -4.47 11.64 3.40
N GLU A 230 -5.56 11.10 2.86
CA GLU A 230 -6.83 11.80 2.74
C GLU A 230 -7.64 11.71 4.05
N GLN A 231 -7.75 12.83 4.77
CA GLN A 231 -8.34 12.86 6.11
C GLN A 231 -9.81 12.39 6.18
N ALA A 232 -10.62 12.62 5.13
CA ALA A 232 -12.03 12.25 5.08
C ALA A 232 -12.26 10.72 4.96
N THR A 233 -11.26 9.96 4.53
CA THR A 233 -11.40 8.52 4.23
C THR A 233 -10.34 7.66 4.89
N GLY A 234 -9.22 8.24 5.31
CA GLY A 234 -8.01 7.52 5.71
C GLY A 234 -7.30 6.86 4.54
N ALA A 235 -7.67 7.18 3.29
CA ALA A 235 -7.01 6.63 2.13
C ALA A 235 -5.55 7.10 2.06
N VAL A 236 -4.64 6.16 1.86
CA VAL A 236 -3.22 6.43 1.64
C VAL A 236 -2.90 6.10 0.19
N VAL A 237 -2.36 7.08 -0.53
CA VAL A 237 -2.00 6.93 -1.95
C VAL A 237 -0.61 7.48 -2.20
N LYS A 238 0.10 6.88 -3.15
CA LYS A 238 1.40 7.37 -3.60
C LYS A 238 1.19 8.54 -4.55
N ALA A 239 1.84 9.66 -4.27
CA ALA A 239 1.88 10.83 -5.14
C ALA A 239 3.02 10.72 -6.17
N GLY A 240 4.12 10.05 -5.80
CA GLY A 240 5.26 9.82 -6.67
C GLY A 240 6.55 9.71 -5.86
N THR A 241 7.67 10.05 -6.48
CA THR A 241 8.99 10.11 -5.83
C THR A 241 9.56 11.51 -5.94
N THR A 242 10.38 11.89 -4.97
CA THR A 242 11.05 13.19 -4.93
C THR A 242 12.56 13.04 -4.74
N GLU A 243 13.31 13.86 -5.45
CA GLU A 243 14.76 14.01 -5.35
C GLU A 243 15.17 14.97 -4.22
N ALA A 244 14.23 15.61 -3.52
CA ALA A 244 14.52 16.57 -2.44
C ALA A 244 15.33 16.01 -1.27
N PHE A 245 15.41 14.68 -1.16
CA PHE A 245 16.19 13.98 -0.14
C PHE A 245 17.58 13.55 -0.67
N MET A 246 17.78 13.61 -1.98
CA MET A 246 19.04 13.29 -2.64
C MET A 246 19.96 14.50 -2.64
N CYS A 247 21.23 14.27 -2.30
CA CYS A 247 22.27 15.27 -2.55
C CYS A 247 22.67 15.24 -4.02
N HIS A 248 22.11 16.13 -4.83
CA HIS A 248 22.67 16.47 -6.14
C HIS A 248 23.85 17.44 -5.95
N ILE A 249 24.93 16.97 -5.31
CA ILE A 249 26.22 17.66 -5.43
C ILE A 249 26.80 17.19 -6.76
N THR A 250 26.42 17.83 -7.86
CA THR A 250 27.33 17.89 -9.01
C THR A 250 28.45 18.83 -8.61
N LYS A 251 29.65 18.30 -8.35
CA LYS A 251 30.88 19.08 -8.39
C LYS A 251 31.72 18.60 -9.58
N PRO A 252 32.56 19.46 -10.17
CA PRO A 252 33.08 20.73 -9.64
C PRO A 252 32.32 21.99 -10.07
#